data_AF-K0JV13-F1
#
_entry.id   AF-K0JV13-F1
#
_cell.length_a   1.000
_cell.length_b   1.000
_cell.length_c   1.000
_cell.angle_alpha   90.00
_cell.angle_beta   90.00
_cell.angle_gamma   90.00
#
_symmetry.space_group_name_H-M   'P 1'
#
loop_
_entity.id
_entity.type
_entity.pdbx_description
1 polymer ?
#
loop_
_entity_poly.entity_id
_entity_poly.type
_entity_poly.pdbx_seq_one_letter_code
_entity_poly.pdbx_strand_id
1 'polypeptide(L)'
;MSGYVFLQRPGEMSADHHVDDAKTWDASNGVIEWLMRFLANHVDSATAAAKLREAADHELQWLALDGYTEDEIRAIVRVIRDVLPVAVPEMWPDNPSMAEHAMDLVARTTAWARAEALEPPPPSPEAAAAVCPRDPAWRFLPPVDTEFPGGRRMTSTGRVVFPGRSPSSVDSVRWDGSGALAEWAMRLVAAQVGGRSGELFGSGIPFYSLADVGEDDLAKVLAVIIDVVPVAAAERWPGQAEIAANVADLAAKATDCARLRGLR
;
A
#
# COMPACT_ATOMS: atom_id res chain seq x y z
N MET A 1 -21.88 15.40 13.71
CA MET A 1 -21.45 16.56 12.92
C MET A 1 -20.82 15.99 11.66
N SER A 2 -21.24 16.47 10.49
CA SER A 2 -20.80 15.98 9.19
C SER A 2 -19.74 16.92 8.63
N GLY A 3 -18.78 16.38 7.90
CA GLY A 3 -17.78 17.11 7.15
C GLY A 3 -17.96 16.95 5.63
N TYR A 4 -17.21 17.74 4.85
CA TYR A 4 -17.34 17.83 3.40
C TYR A 4 -16.00 17.78 2.65
N VAL A 5 -15.93 17.02 1.56
CA VAL A 5 -14.86 17.16 0.55
C VAL A 5 -15.42 17.92 -0.63
N PHE A 6 -14.76 19.01 -1.01
CA PHE A 6 -15.14 19.85 -2.15
C PHE A 6 -14.19 19.59 -3.34
N LEU A 7 -14.75 19.02 -4.40
CA LEU A 7 -14.08 18.72 -5.65
C LEU A 7 -14.22 19.91 -6.61
N GLN A 8 -13.46 20.99 -6.37
CA GLN A 8 -13.54 22.23 -7.15
C GLN A 8 -12.14 22.76 -7.47
N ARG A 9 -12.01 23.52 -8.56
CA ARG A 9 -10.72 24.17 -8.90
C ARG A 9 -10.49 25.42 -8.03
N PRO A 10 -9.22 25.83 -7.88
CA PRO A 10 -8.89 27.13 -7.31
C PRO A 10 -9.65 28.27 -8.01
N GLY A 11 -10.38 29.06 -7.22
CA GLY A 11 -11.12 30.23 -7.70
C GLY A 11 -12.54 29.97 -8.24
N GLU A 12 -13.03 28.72 -8.23
CA GLU A 12 -14.42 28.40 -8.61
C GLU A 12 -15.44 28.64 -7.49
N MET A 13 -14.98 28.87 -6.26
CA MET A 13 -15.86 29.15 -5.14
C MET A 13 -16.51 30.53 -5.31
N SER A 14 -17.71 30.53 -5.89
CA SER A 14 -18.57 31.71 -5.98
C SER A 14 -18.98 32.17 -4.58
N ALA A 15 -19.10 33.49 -4.39
CA ALA A 15 -19.69 34.07 -3.18
C ALA A 15 -21.15 33.64 -2.97
N ASP A 16 -21.84 33.23 -4.03
CA ASP A 16 -23.13 32.56 -3.96
C ASP A 16 -22.88 31.08 -3.64
N HIS A 17 -23.07 30.69 -2.38
CA HIS A 17 -22.72 29.40 -1.78
C HIS A 17 -23.53 28.20 -2.31
N HIS A 18 -23.88 28.19 -3.61
CA HIS A 18 -24.53 27.03 -4.21
C HIS A 18 -23.47 25.96 -4.47
N VAL A 19 -23.33 25.08 -3.49
CA VAL A 19 -22.49 23.90 -3.57
C VAL A 19 -23.17 22.90 -4.51
N ASP A 20 -22.50 22.54 -5.59
CA ASP A 20 -22.96 21.47 -6.49
C ASP A 20 -22.83 20.12 -5.76
N ASP A 21 -23.96 19.45 -5.54
CA ASP A 21 -24.03 18.14 -4.89
C ASP A 21 -23.17 17.11 -5.63
N ALA A 22 -22.97 17.24 -6.95
CA ALA A 22 -22.11 16.34 -7.72
C ALA A 22 -20.62 16.55 -7.42
N LYS A 23 -20.23 17.74 -6.95
CA LYS A 23 -18.86 18.12 -6.60
C LYS A 23 -18.58 18.04 -5.09
N THR A 24 -19.53 17.50 -4.33
CA THR A 24 -19.44 17.44 -2.88
C THR A 24 -19.60 16.01 -2.42
N TRP A 25 -18.81 15.65 -1.41
CA TRP A 25 -18.93 14.37 -0.72
C TRP A 25 -19.03 14.62 0.77
N ASP A 26 -20.13 14.20 1.36
CA ASP A 26 -20.40 14.32 2.78
C ASP A 26 -19.98 13.05 3.51
N ALA A 27 -19.30 13.18 4.64
CA ALA A 27 -18.93 12.06 5.48
C ALA A 27 -18.90 12.48 6.95
N SER A 28 -18.78 11.51 7.87
CA SER A 28 -18.57 11.87 9.27
C SER A 28 -17.17 12.47 9.47
N ASN A 29 -17.02 13.34 10.48
CA ASN A 29 -15.74 14.02 10.75
C ASN A 29 -14.56 13.04 10.87
N GLY A 30 -14.74 11.91 11.55
CA GLY A 30 -13.67 10.91 11.72
C GLY A 30 -13.23 10.27 10.40
N VAL A 31 -14.14 10.16 9.42
CA VAL A 31 -13.80 9.67 8.08
C VAL A 31 -13.02 10.71 7.29
N ILE A 32 -13.38 11.99 7.42
CA ILE A 32 -12.65 13.08 6.75
C ILE A 32 -11.24 13.24 7.33
N GLU A 33 -11.10 13.21 8.65
CA GLU A 33 -9.79 13.24 9.31
C GLU A 33 -8.93 12.06 8.84
N TRP A 34 -9.49 10.85 8.88
CA TRP A 34 -8.82 9.65 8.38
C TRP A 34 -8.40 9.81 6.91
N LEU A 35 -9.28 10.33 6.06
CA LEU A 35 -9.01 10.52 4.63
C LEU A 35 -7.85 11.48 4.44
N MET A 36 -7.82 12.61 5.15
CA MET A 36 -6.72 13.55 5.07
C MET A 36 -5.38 12.93 5.50
N ARG A 37 -5.36 12.15 6.59
CA ARG A 37 -4.17 11.40 7.01
C ARG A 37 -3.76 10.34 5.98
N PHE A 38 -4.73 9.63 5.41
CA PHE A 38 -4.49 8.65 4.35
C PHE A 38 -3.85 9.32 3.13
N LEU A 39 -4.43 10.42 2.63
CA LEU A 39 -3.91 11.17 1.49
C LEU A 39 -2.50 11.71 1.76
N ALA A 40 -2.26 12.25 2.96
CA ALA A 40 -0.95 12.77 3.35
C ALA A 40 0.17 11.71 3.32
N ASN A 41 -0.17 10.43 3.52
CA ASN A 41 0.79 9.33 3.52
C ASN A 41 1.05 8.75 2.13
N HIS A 42 0.21 9.05 1.14
CA HIS A 42 0.26 8.43 -0.19
C HIS A 42 0.46 9.42 -1.34
N VAL A 43 0.33 10.73 -1.09
CA VAL A 43 0.58 11.74 -2.11
C VAL A 43 2.09 12.01 -2.25
N ASP A 44 2.58 12.03 -3.49
CA ASP A 44 4.03 12.23 -3.75
C ASP A 44 4.50 13.68 -3.48
N SER A 45 3.58 14.64 -3.47
CA SER A 45 3.90 16.04 -3.19
C SER A 45 4.10 16.27 -1.69
N ALA A 46 5.34 16.54 -1.27
CA ALA A 46 5.67 16.85 0.12
C ALA A 46 4.88 18.06 0.65
N THR A 47 4.65 19.07 -0.20
CA THR A 47 3.88 20.27 0.16
C THR A 47 2.40 19.93 0.37
N ALA A 48 1.78 19.17 -0.53
CA ALA A 48 0.40 18.73 -0.35
C ALA A 48 0.25 17.84 0.89
N ALA A 49 1.19 16.90 1.09
CA ALA A 49 1.22 16.04 2.27
C ALA A 49 1.30 16.85 3.57
N ALA A 50 2.11 17.91 3.63
CA ALA A 50 2.19 18.79 4.79
C ALA A 50 0.87 19.52 5.07
N LYS A 51 0.25 20.12 4.05
CA LYS A 51 -1.07 20.79 4.16
C LYS A 51 -2.16 19.83 4.65
N LEU A 52 -2.18 18.60 4.14
CA LEU A 52 -3.14 17.57 4.54
C LEU A 52 -2.95 17.13 6.00
N ARG A 53 -1.70 17.03 6.47
CA ARG A 53 -1.42 16.75 7.90
C ARG A 53 -1.86 17.90 8.79
N GLU A 54 -1.51 19.13 8.43
CA GLU A 54 -1.94 20.32 9.15
C GLU A 54 -3.47 20.40 9.24
N ALA A 55 -4.17 20.16 8.13
CA ALA A 55 -5.63 20.13 8.09
C ALA A 55 -6.23 19.02 8.99
N ALA A 56 -5.63 17.83 9.00
CA ALA A 56 -6.05 16.73 9.87
C ALA A 56 -5.78 17.04 11.36
N ASP A 57 -4.64 17.65 11.68
CA ASP A 57 -4.24 17.99 13.05
C ASP A 57 -5.05 19.16 13.64
N HIS A 58 -5.56 20.04 12.77
CA HIS A 58 -6.53 21.08 13.14
C HIS A 58 -8.00 20.59 13.15
N GLU A 59 -8.22 19.28 12.98
CA GLU A 59 -9.56 18.67 12.95
C GLU A 59 -10.51 19.36 11.95
N LEU A 60 -9.96 19.81 10.81
CA LEU A 60 -10.78 20.45 9.79
C LEU A 60 -11.84 19.47 9.30
N GLN A 61 -13.08 19.95 9.28
CA GLN A 61 -14.23 19.15 8.87
C GLN A 61 -14.43 19.23 7.36
N TRP A 62 -13.48 19.79 6.63
CA TRP A 62 -13.55 19.85 5.18
C TRP A 62 -12.18 19.77 4.51
N LEU A 63 -12.18 19.22 3.30
CA LEU A 63 -11.05 19.27 2.37
C LEU A 63 -11.48 20.04 1.13
N ALA A 64 -10.93 21.24 0.96
CA ALA A 64 -11.09 22.03 -0.25
C ALA A 64 -9.80 21.99 -1.06
N LEU A 65 -9.92 21.77 -2.38
CA LEU A 65 -8.77 21.65 -3.28
C LEU A 65 -8.27 22.99 -3.83
N ASP A 66 -8.94 24.10 -3.53
CA ASP A 66 -8.64 25.45 -4.00
C ASP A 66 -7.29 26.00 -3.49
N GLY A 67 -6.82 25.51 -2.34
CA GLY A 67 -5.51 25.83 -1.77
C GLY A 67 -4.33 25.03 -2.34
N TYR A 68 -4.56 24.17 -3.34
CA TYR A 68 -3.55 23.28 -3.92
C TYR A 68 -3.20 23.70 -5.36
N THR A 69 -1.97 23.44 -5.78
CA THR A 69 -1.58 23.62 -7.19
C THR A 69 -2.20 22.54 -8.05
N GLU A 70 -2.25 22.74 -9.37
CA GLU A 70 -2.82 21.74 -10.29
C GLU A 70 -2.11 20.38 -10.19
N ASP A 71 -0.78 20.36 -10.06
CA ASP A 71 0.00 19.13 -9.88
C ASP A 71 -0.33 18.44 -8.54
N GLU A 72 -0.50 19.22 -7.46
CA GLU A 72 -0.92 18.70 -6.16
C GLU A 72 -2.32 18.08 -6.23
N ILE A 73 -3.25 18.75 -6.90
CA ILE A 73 -4.61 18.25 -7.15
C ILE A 73 -4.56 16.93 -7.92
N ARG A 74 -3.78 16.86 -9.02
CA ARG A 74 -3.62 15.61 -9.78
C ARG A 74 -3.06 14.48 -8.93
N ALA A 75 -2.10 14.78 -8.05
CA ALA A 75 -1.53 13.79 -7.15
C ALA A 75 -2.56 13.29 -6.11
N ILE A 76 -3.36 14.18 -5.51
CA ILE A 76 -4.43 13.82 -4.57
C ILE A 76 -5.51 12.97 -5.27
N VAL A 77 -5.98 13.41 -6.44
CA VAL A 77 -6.96 12.69 -7.27
C VAL A 77 -6.48 11.29 -7.60
N ARG A 78 -5.21 11.15 -8.01
CA ARG A 78 -4.60 9.84 -8.29
C ARG A 78 -4.66 8.93 -7.08
N VAL A 79 -4.32 9.42 -5.88
CA VAL A 79 -4.39 8.61 -4.65
C VAL A 79 -5.83 8.18 -4.36
N ILE A 80 -6.80 9.09 -4.46
CA ILE A 80 -8.22 8.76 -4.25
C ILE A 80 -8.68 7.71 -5.27
N ARG A 81 -8.33 7.86 -6.55
CA ARG A 81 -8.81 6.96 -7.60
C ARG A 81 -8.13 5.60 -7.60
N ASP A 82 -6.80 5.58 -7.43
CA ASP A 82 -5.99 4.40 -7.76
C ASP A 82 -5.55 3.65 -6.50
N VAL A 83 -5.38 4.33 -5.36
CA VAL A 83 -4.83 3.73 -4.13
C VAL A 83 -5.94 3.45 -3.12
N LEU A 84 -6.87 4.40 -2.92
CA LEU A 84 -7.97 4.26 -1.96
C LEU A 84 -8.82 2.99 -2.15
N PRO A 85 -9.22 2.57 -3.37
CA PRO A 85 -10.04 1.37 -3.56
C PRO A 85 -9.38 0.08 -3.11
N VAL A 86 -8.05 0.02 -3.19
CA VAL A 86 -7.26 -1.13 -2.75
C VAL A 86 -7.14 -1.15 -1.23
N ALA A 87 -6.95 0.02 -0.63
CA ALA A 87 -6.67 0.15 0.79
C ALA A 87 -7.93 0.03 1.69
N VAL A 88 -9.10 0.43 1.17
CA VAL A 88 -10.37 0.44 1.91
C VAL A 88 -10.79 -0.95 2.46
N PRO A 89 -10.80 -2.04 1.66
CA PRO A 89 -11.13 -3.38 2.16
C PRO A 89 -10.20 -3.88 3.26
N GLU A 90 -8.93 -3.48 3.22
CA GLU A 90 -7.94 -3.88 4.23
C GLU A 90 -8.10 -3.11 5.54
N MET A 91 -8.44 -1.82 5.47
CA MET A 91 -8.62 -0.98 6.66
C MET A 91 -9.94 -1.22 7.38
N TRP A 92 -10.98 -1.64 6.65
CA TRP A 92 -12.31 -1.87 7.21
C TRP A 92 -12.93 -3.20 6.74
N PRO A 93 -12.29 -4.34 7.06
CA PRO A 93 -12.76 -5.65 6.59
C PRO A 93 -14.16 -6.00 7.10
N ASP A 94 -14.54 -5.47 8.28
CA ASP A 94 -15.81 -5.77 8.94
C ASP A 94 -16.84 -4.62 8.83
N ASN A 95 -16.58 -3.60 7.99
CA ASN A 95 -17.47 -2.45 7.85
C ASN A 95 -17.79 -2.14 6.38
N PRO A 96 -18.73 -2.88 5.77
CA PRO A 96 -19.09 -2.71 4.35
C PRO A 96 -19.69 -1.34 4.05
N SER A 97 -20.40 -0.73 5.01
CA SER A 97 -20.96 0.62 4.83
C SER A 97 -19.87 1.68 4.67
N MET A 98 -18.76 1.57 5.42
CA MET A 98 -17.60 2.44 5.24
C MET A 98 -16.94 2.23 3.87
N ALA A 99 -16.87 0.98 3.40
CA ALA A 99 -16.31 0.68 2.09
C ALA A 99 -17.16 1.28 0.97
N GLU A 100 -18.49 1.13 1.03
CA GLU A 100 -19.42 1.76 0.08
C GLU A 100 -19.28 3.29 0.08
N HIS A 101 -19.19 3.91 1.26
CA HIS A 101 -19.04 5.36 1.40
C HIS A 101 -17.73 5.86 0.79
N ALA A 102 -16.62 5.14 1.02
CA ALA A 102 -15.35 5.48 0.38
C ALA A 102 -15.40 5.28 -1.14
N MET A 103 -16.12 4.27 -1.65
CA MET A 103 -16.26 4.05 -3.09
C MET A 103 -17.13 5.11 -3.77
N ASP A 104 -18.09 5.70 -3.05
CA ASP A 104 -18.82 6.88 -3.54
C ASP A 104 -17.87 8.08 -3.75
N LEU A 105 -16.94 8.34 -2.81
CA LEU A 105 -15.90 9.37 -2.99
C LEU A 105 -15.05 9.10 -4.24
N VAL A 106 -14.64 7.85 -4.45
CA VAL A 106 -13.86 7.43 -5.62
C VAL A 106 -14.62 7.71 -6.91
N ALA A 107 -15.90 7.33 -6.97
CA ALA A 107 -16.74 7.52 -8.15
C ALA A 107 -16.92 9.01 -8.47
N ARG A 108 -17.23 9.83 -7.47
CA ARG A 108 -17.38 11.29 -7.60
C ARG A 108 -16.08 11.95 -8.04
N THR A 109 -14.97 11.61 -7.40
CA THR A 109 -13.64 12.16 -7.73
C THR A 109 -13.22 11.78 -9.15
N THR A 110 -13.51 10.55 -9.58
CA THR A 110 -13.22 10.09 -10.94
C THR A 110 -14.06 10.84 -11.99
N ALA A 111 -15.37 10.96 -11.75
CA ALA A 111 -16.27 11.68 -12.65
C ALA A 111 -15.86 13.15 -12.79
N TRP A 112 -15.56 13.81 -11.67
CA TRP A 112 -15.08 15.19 -11.64
C TRP A 112 -13.73 15.32 -12.36
N ALA A 113 -12.73 14.49 -12.04
CA ALA A 113 -11.41 14.56 -12.65
C ALA A 113 -11.45 14.38 -14.19
N ARG A 114 -12.36 13.54 -14.69
CA ARG A 114 -12.60 13.39 -16.12
C ARG A 114 -13.22 14.64 -16.73
N ALA A 115 -14.23 15.23 -16.09
CA ALA A 115 -14.85 16.48 -16.55
C ALA A 115 -13.85 17.64 -16.60
N GLU A 116 -12.91 17.67 -15.67
CA GLU A 116 -11.88 18.70 -15.55
C GLU A 116 -10.61 18.42 -16.37
N ALA A 117 -10.55 17.32 -17.13
CA ALA A 117 -9.33 16.89 -17.85
C ALA A 117 -8.08 16.80 -16.93
N LEU A 118 -8.29 16.42 -15.67
CA LEU A 118 -7.23 16.19 -14.69
C LEU A 118 -6.63 14.79 -14.81
N GLU A 119 -7.28 13.89 -15.53
CA GLU A 119 -6.69 12.59 -15.86
C GLU A 119 -5.42 12.81 -16.71
N PRO A 120 -4.28 12.18 -16.37
CA PRO A 120 -3.23 12.05 -17.36
C PRO A 120 -3.85 11.36 -18.58
N PRO A 121 -3.52 11.80 -19.81
CA PRO A 121 -3.97 11.08 -20.99
C PRO A 121 -3.59 9.60 -20.79
N PRO A 122 -4.47 8.65 -21.17
CA PRO A 122 -4.09 7.24 -21.11
C PRO A 122 -2.72 7.11 -21.77
N PRO A 123 -1.76 6.41 -21.15
CA PRO A 123 -0.43 6.28 -21.73
C PRO A 123 -0.62 5.82 -23.17
N SER A 124 0.06 6.47 -24.12
CA SER A 124 0.00 6.00 -25.50
C SER A 124 0.33 4.50 -25.52
N PRO A 125 -0.24 3.71 -26.44
CA PRO A 125 0.08 2.27 -26.52
C PRO A 125 1.60 2.01 -26.52
N GLU A 126 2.36 2.95 -27.06
CA GLU A 126 3.82 2.98 -27.11
C GLU A 126 4.48 3.29 -25.74
N ALA A 127 3.94 4.27 -24.98
CA ALA A 127 4.40 4.57 -23.62
C ALA A 127 4.06 3.45 -22.64
N ALA A 128 2.89 2.81 -22.78
CA ALA A 128 2.50 1.64 -22.00
C ALA A 128 3.45 0.45 -22.25
N ALA A 129 3.93 0.30 -23.49
CA ALA A 129 4.95 -0.71 -23.83
C ALA A 129 6.37 -0.35 -23.32
N ALA A 130 6.67 0.94 -23.11
CA ALA A 130 7.98 1.43 -22.67
C ALA A 130 8.18 1.44 -21.14
N VAL A 131 7.11 1.36 -20.33
CA VAL A 131 7.19 1.37 -18.85
C VAL A 131 7.67 0.04 -18.24
N CYS A 132 7.92 -0.99 -19.06
CA CYS A 132 8.72 -2.15 -18.63
C CYS A 132 10.21 -1.78 -18.50
N PRO A 133 10.80 -1.64 -17.29
CA PRO A 133 12.17 -1.19 -17.17
C PRO A 133 13.13 -2.35 -17.44
N ARG A 134 14.07 -2.15 -18.38
CA ARG A 134 15.19 -3.04 -18.68
C ARG A 134 16.50 -2.67 -17.96
N ASP A 135 16.50 -1.80 -16.95
CA ASP A 135 17.75 -1.30 -16.34
C ASP A 135 17.64 -1.07 -14.81
N PRO A 136 18.55 -1.60 -13.95
CA PRO A 136 18.44 -1.54 -12.50
C PRO A 136 19.41 -0.51 -11.89
N ALA A 137 18.96 0.71 -11.63
CA ALA A 137 19.75 1.66 -10.84
C ALA A 137 18.88 2.65 -10.07
N TRP A 138 18.36 2.28 -8.88
CA TRP A 138 17.78 3.25 -7.95
C TRP A 138 18.14 2.99 -6.48
N ARG A 139 18.51 4.08 -5.81
CA ARG A 139 18.97 4.20 -4.42
C ARG A 139 17.79 4.42 -3.46
N PHE A 140 17.95 3.96 -2.21
CA PHE A 140 16.94 3.91 -1.14
C PHE A 140 16.61 5.26 -0.47
N LEU A 141 15.35 5.40 -0.02
CA LEU A 141 14.91 6.32 1.03
C LEU A 141 14.94 5.60 2.41
N PRO A 142 15.20 6.30 3.54
CA PRO A 142 15.27 5.70 4.88
C PRO A 142 13.87 5.46 5.51
N PRO A 143 13.77 4.57 6.53
CA PRO A 143 12.51 4.26 7.20
C PRO A 143 12.09 5.39 8.16
N VAL A 144 10.78 5.61 8.31
CA VAL A 144 10.17 6.58 9.23
C VAL A 144 9.38 5.82 10.31
N ASP A 145 9.56 6.18 11.58
CA ASP A 145 8.80 5.68 12.72
C ASP A 145 7.42 6.37 12.79
N THR A 146 6.32 5.62 12.94
CA THR A 146 4.97 6.18 13.09
C THR A 146 4.21 5.51 14.23
N GLU A 147 3.70 6.29 15.20
CA GLU A 147 2.79 5.83 16.26
C GLU A 147 1.32 5.91 15.80
N PHE A 148 0.48 4.97 16.24
CA PHE A 148 -0.95 4.88 15.88
C PHE A 148 -1.89 5.19 17.06
N PRO A 149 -3.13 5.68 16.81
CA PRO A 149 -4.11 5.94 17.88
C PRO A 149 -4.62 4.65 18.54
N GLY A 150 -4.81 4.68 19.87
CA GLY A 150 -5.36 3.57 20.67
C GLY A 150 -4.35 2.87 21.58
N GLY A 151 -3.19 3.47 21.85
CA GLY A 151 -2.18 2.91 22.77
C GLY A 151 -1.44 1.68 22.22
N ARG A 152 -1.54 1.43 20.91
CA ARG A 152 -0.82 0.34 20.24
C ARG A 152 0.55 0.85 19.82
N ARG A 153 1.58 0.34 20.49
CA ARG A 153 2.96 0.55 20.12
C ARG A 153 3.36 -0.52 19.09
N MET A 154 3.74 -0.10 17.89
CA MET A 154 4.57 -0.93 17.03
C MET A 154 5.92 -1.01 17.74
N THR A 155 6.18 -2.11 18.44
CA THR A 155 7.54 -2.38 18.90
C THR A 155 8.41 -2.56 17.66
N SER A 156 9.72 -2.38 17.80
CA SER A 156 10.74 -2.54 16.74
C SER A 156 10.72 -3.90 16.00
N THR A 157 9.73 -4.74 16.31
CA THR A 157 9.59 -6.14 15.96
C THR A 157 8.39 -6.47 15.04
N GLY A 158 7.48 -5.52 14.77
CA GLY A 158 6.45 -5.66 13.72
C GLY A 158 5.41 -6.79 13.85
N ARG A 159 5.25 -7.43 15.02
CA ARG A 159 4.39 -8.62 15.16
C ARG A 159 2.89 -8.28 15.26
N VAL A 160 2.07 -8.82 14.34
CA VAL A 160 0.60 -8.78 14.39
C VAL A 160 0.07 -10.20 14.60
N VAL A 161 -0.66 -10.45 15.70
CA VAL A 161 -1.26 -11.77 16.01
C VAL A 161 -2.77 -11.72 15.74
N PHE A 162 -3.25 -12.62 14.88
CA PHE A 162 -4.68 -12.79 14.58
C PHE A 162 -5.23 -14.06 15.28
N PRO A 163 -6.30 -13.99 16.07
CA PRO A 163 -6.93 -15.18 16.62
C PRO A 163 -7.93 -15.78 15.60
N GLY A 164 -7.76 -17.07 15.25
CA GLY A 164 -8.90 -17.89 14.80
C GLY A 164 -8.91 -18.53 13.40
N ARG A 165 -7.78 -18.70 12.67
CA ARG A 165 -7.76 -19.53 11.44
C ARG A 165 -6.85 -20.75 11.57
N SER A 166 -7.32 -21.87 11.02
CA SER A 166 -6.67 -23.19 11.09
C SER A 166 -5.30 -23.20 10.37
N PRO A 167 -4.22 -23.81 10.92
CA PRO A 167 -2.85 -23.70 10.40
C PRO A 167 -2.51 -24.52 9.14
N SER A 168 -3.49 -25.07 8.43
CA SER A 168 -3.29 -26.32 7.68
C SER A 168 -3.54 -26.29 6.17
N SER A 169 -3.53 -25.15 5.48
CA SER A 169 -3.41 -25.18 4.02
C SER A 169 -1.94 -25.36 3.63
N VAL A 170 -1.63 -26.53 3.06
CA VAL A 170 -0.30 -26.94 2.54
C VAL A 170 0.21 -25.99 1.43
N ASP A 171 -0.61 -25.03 1.02
CA ASP A 171 -0.40 -24.13 -0.11
C ASP A 171 0.14 -22.73 0.27
N SER A 172 0.37 -22.45 1.56
CA SER A 172 0.79 -21.11 1.99
C SER A 172 1.91 -21.13 3.04
N VAL A 173 3.08 -20.57 2.69
CA VAL A 173 4.08 -20.17 3.68
C VAL A 173 3.75 -18.75 4.11
N ARG A 174 3.20 -18.61 5.33
CA ARG A 174 2.88 -17.29 5.89
C ARG A 174 4.05 -16.76 6.72
N TRP A 175 4.47 -15.54 6.40
CA TRP A 175 5.47 -14.81 7.15
C TRP A 175 4.85 -13.62 7.87
N ASP A 176 5.05 -13.56 9.18
CA ASP A 176 4.57 -12.46 10.03
C ASP A 176 5.69 -11.45 10.36
N GLY A 177 6.74 -11.40 9.53
CA GLY A 177 7.87 -10.49 9.68
C GLY A 177 7.53 -9.04 9.31
N SER A 178 8.33 -8.08 9.81
CA SER A 178 8.16 -6.66 9.48
C SER A 178 8.24 -6.40 7.96
N GLY A 179 7.44 -5.46 7.45
CA GLY A 179 7.28 -5.20 6.01
C GLY A 179 8.59 -4.97 5.24
N ALA A 180 9.58 -4.32 5.85
CA ALA A 180 10.88 -4.09 5.20
C ALA A 180 11.74 -5.36 5.06
N LEU A 181 11.72 -6.25 6.06
CA LEU A 181 12.40 -7.55 6.00
C LEU A 181 11.69 -8.46 4.99
N ALA A 182 10.34 -8.43 5.00
CA ALA A 182 9.49 -9.14 4.04
C ALA A 182 9.80 -8.76 2.60
N GLU A 183 9.72 -7.46 2.31
CA GLU A 183 10.01 -6.91 0.99
C GLU A 183 11.44 -7.23 0.53
N TRP A 184 12.43 -7.07 1.42
CA TRP A 184 13.83 -7.34 1.09
C TRP A 184 14.07 -8.80 0.69
N ALA A 185 13.60 -9.76 1.51
CA ALA A 185 13.84 -11.18 1.23
C ALA A 185 13.15 -11.60 -0.07
N MET A 186 11.99 -11.02 -0.38
CA MET A 186 11.24 -11.36 -1.58
C MET A 186 11.85 -10.76 -2.85
N ARG A 187 12.43 -9.55 -2.75
CA ARG A 187 13.28 -9.01 -3.82
C ARG A 187 14.51 -9.89 -4.06
N LEU A 188 15.10 -10.45 -3.00
CA LEU A 188 16.21 -11.39 -3.11
C LEU A 188 15.78 -12.68 -3.80
N VAL A 189 14.63 -13.25 -3.43
CA VAL A 189 14.04 -14.43 -4.09
C VAL A 189 13.84 -14.18 -5.57
N ALA A 190 13.21 -13.06 -5.95
CA ALA A 190 12.97 -12.74 -7.35
C ALA A 190 14.26 -12.58 -8.17
N ALA A 191 15.28 -11.93 -7.58
CA ALA A 191 16.57 -11.77 -8.23
C ALA A 191 17.28 -13.11 -8.49
N GLN A 192 17.14 -14.08 -7.59
CA GLN A 192 17.78 -15.40 -7.70
C GLN A 192 17.03 -16.37 -8.61
N VAL A 193 15.70 -16.31 -8.63
CA VAL A 193 14.87 -17.21 -9.47
C VAL A 193 14.85 -16.76 -10.94
N GLY A 194 15.35 -15.56 -11.25
CA GLY A 194 15.43 -15.03 -12.61
C GLY A 194 14.06 -14.64 -13.19
N GLY A 195 13.03 -14.56 -12.35
CA GLY A 195 11.68 -14.17 -12.73
C GLY A 195 11.54 -12.65 -12.86
N ARG A 196 10.65 -12.20 -13.75
CA ARG A 196 10.19 -10.81 -13.74
C ARG A 196 9.52 -10.57 -12.39
N SER A 197 10.04 -9.62 -11.62
CA SER A 197 9.45 -9.19 -10.36
C SER A 197 8.03 -8.61 -10.48
N GLY A 198 7.43 -8.58 -11.66
CA GLY A 198 6.00 -8.28 -11.85
C GLY A 198 5.10 -9.52 -11.92
N GLU A 199 5.64 -10.71 -12.24
CA GLU A 199 4.85 -11.95 -12.40
C GLU A 199 4.77 -12.76 -11.10
N LEU A 200 5.84 -12.72 -10.28
CA LEU A 200 5.84 -13.31 -8.93
C LEU A 200 5.18 -12.42 -7.87
N PHE A 201 4.84 -11.18 -8.22
CA PHE A 201 4.37 -10.15 -7.30
C PHE A 201 2.99 -9.70 -7.76
N GLY A 202 1.95 -10.35 -7.24
CA GLY A 202 0.61 -9.77 -7.27
C GLY A 202 0.67 -8.36 -6.70
N SER A 203 0.01 -7.41 -7.36
CA SER A 203 0.09 -5.98 -7.11
C SER A 203 -0.01 -5.61 -5.62
N GLY A 204 1.13 -5.33 -4.97
CA GLY A 204 1.21 -4.42 -3.83
C GLY A 204 1.03 -4.98 -2.42
N ILE A 205 0.90 -6.30 -2.20
CA ILE A 205 0.79 -6.87 -0.84
C ILE A 205 2.00 -7.76 -0.53
N PRO A 206 2.65 -7.70 0.66
CA PRO A 206 3.72 -8.62 1.04
C PRO A 206 3.18 -10.00 1.47
N PHE A 207 2.08 -10.48 0.87
CA PHE A 207 1.61 -11.85 1.03
C PHE A 207 1.89 -12.61 -0.26
N TYR A 208 2.80 -13.58 -0.17
CA TYR A 208 3.07 -14.49 -1.27
C TYR A 208 2.21 -15.73 -1.08
N SER A 209 1.24 -15.86 -1.98
CA SER A 209 0.63 -17.15 -2.24
C SER A 209 1.62 -17.97 -3.06
N LEU A 210 2.25 -18.96 -2.43
CA LEU A 210 3.04 -19.96 -3.18
C LEU A 210 2.15 -20.85 -4.06
N ALA A 211 0.83 -20.76 -3.91
CA ALA A 211 -0.13 -21.51 -4.71
C ALA A 211 -0.13 -21.11 -6.19
N ASP A 212 0.33 -19.90 -6.51
CA ASP A 212 0.34 -19.37 -7.88
C ASP A 212 1.70 -19.55 -8.58
N VAL A 213 2.69 -20.12 -7.87
CA VAL A 213 4.03 -20.39 -8.42
C VAL A 213 4.02 -21.78 -9.06
N GLY A 214 4.41 -21.87 -10.33
CA GLY A 214 4.57 -23.17 -10.99
C GLY A 214 5.56 -24.08 -10.25
N GLU A 215 5.35 -25.41 -10.28
CA GLU A 215 6.13 -26.37 -9.49
C GLU A 215 7.65 -26.24 -9.71
N ASP A 216 8.08 -25.98 -10.96
CA ASP A 216 9.49 -25.78 -11.34
C ASP A 216 10.12 -24.53 -10.70
N ASP A 217 9.32 -23.48 -10.49
CA ASP A 217 9.78 -22.23 -9.87
C ASP A 217 9.60 -22.26 -8.35
N LEU A 218 8.63 -23.03 -7.85
CA LEU A 218 8.41 -23.22 -6.42
C LEU A 218 9.63 -23.84 -5.75
N ALA A 219 10.23 -24.87 -6.35
CA ALA A 219 11.45 -25.48 -5.83
C ALA A 219 12.61 -24.47 -5.72
N LYS A 220 12.78 -23.60 -6.73
CA LYS A 220 13.81 -22.56 -6.74
C LYS A 220 13.53 -21.49 -5.68
N VAL A 221 12.28 -21.04 -5.57
CA VAL A 221 11.84 -20.07 -4.56
C VAL A 221 12.14 -20.59 -3.15
N LEU A 222 11.75 -21.84 -2.87
CA LEU A 222 11.97 -22.46 -1.56
C LEU A 222 13.47 -22.62 -1.27
N ALA A 223 14.27 -23.05 -2.24
CA ALA A 223 15.73 -23.14 -2.08
C ALA A 223 16.35 -21.78 -1.72
N VAL A 224 15.93 -20.70 -2.37
CA VAL A 224 16.44 -19.35 -2.04
C VAL A 224 16.03 -18.92 -0.64
N ILE A 225 14.78 -19.17 -0.23
CA ILE A 225 14.30 -18.85 1.12
C ILE A 225 15.07 -19.65 2.19
N ILE A 226 15.37 -20.91 1.94
CA ILE A 226 16.03 -21.81 2.90
C ILE A 226 17.54 -21.51 2.97
N ASP A 227 18.22 -21.37 1.83
CA ASP A 227 19.68 -21.37 1.79
C ASP A 227 20.28 -19.96 1.69
N VAL A 228 19.60 -19.03 1.02
CA VAL A 228 20.18 -17.72 0.66
C VAL A 228 19.72 -16.63 1.62
N VAL A 229 18.42 -16.58 1.95
CA VAL A 229 17.86 -15.52 2.81
C VAL A 229 18.51 -15.49 4.19
N PRO A 230 18.78 -16.61 4.90
CA PRO A 230 19.45 -16.59 6.19
C PRO A 230 20.87 -16.02 6.14
N VAL A 231 21.66 -16.42 5.14
CA VAL A 231 23.04 -15.95 4.97
C VAL A 231 23.05 -14.46 4.66
N ALA A 232 22.25 -14.03 3.68
CA ALA A 232 22.18 -12.64 3.28
C ALA A 232 21.63 -11.73 4.39
N ALA A 233 20.72 -12.23 5.24
CA ALA A 233 20.19 -11.49 6.37
C ALA A 233 21.24 -11.30 7.47
N ALA A 234 22.04 -12.34 7.75
CA ALA A 234 23.13 -12.28 8.72
C ALA A 234 24.22 -11.28 8.31
N GLU A 235 24.53 -11.19 7.00
CA GLU A 235 25.46 -10.21 6.45
C GLU A 235 24.90 -8.78 6.49
N ARG A 236 23.62 -8.60 6.14
CA ARG A 236 22.98 -7.29 6.06
C ARG A 236 22.66 -6.67 7.42
N TRP A 237 22.30 -7.49 8.40
CA TRP A 237 21.90 -7.04 9.73
C TRP A 237 22.66 -7.77 10.84
N PRO A 238 23.99 -7.58 10.92
CA PRO A 238 24.81 -8.27 11.91
C PRO A 238 24.37 -7.91 13.34
N GLY A 239 24.21 -8.91 14.19
CA GLY A 239 23.86 -8.74 15.61
C GLY A 239 22.38 -8.46 15.90
N GLN A 240 21.51 -8.39 14.87
CA GLN A 240 20.07 -8.21 15.05
C GLN A 240 19.39 -9.57 15.30
N ALA A 241 19.44 -10.03 16.57
CA ALA A 241 18.93 -11.35 16.97
C ALA A 241 17.46 -11.59 16.57
N GLU A 242 16.66 -10.54 16.54
CA GLU A 242 15.25 -10.62 16.18
C GLU A 242 15.03 -10.86 14.68
N ILE A 243 15.81 -10.18 13.82
CA ILE A 243 15.81 -10.44 12.37
C ILE A 243 16.26 -11.88 12.11
N ALA A 244 17.31 -12.33 12.80
CA ALA A 244 17.78 -13.71 12.69
C ALA A 244 16.68 -14.73 13.08
N ALA A 245 15.92 -14.47 14.14
CA ALA A 245 14.80 -15.32 14.56
C ALA A 245 13.67 -15.35 13.52
N ASN A 246 13.30 -14.18 12.97
CA ASN A 246 12.26 -14.08 11.94
C ASN A 246 12.64 -14.77 10.63
N VAL A 247 13.92 -14.70 10.25
CA VAL A 247 14.45 -15.38 9.06
C VAL A 247 14.57 -16.89 9.29
N ALA A 248 14.96 -17.32 10.48
CA ALA A 248 14.99 -18.74 10.84
C ALA A 248 13.59 -19.37 10.83
N ASP A 249 12.58 -18.67 11.34
CA ASP A 249 11.17 -19.11 11.27
C ASP A 249 10.69 -19.24 9.81
N LEU A 250 11.01 -18.26 8.96
CA LEU A 250 10.69 -18.31 7.53
C LEU A 250 11.36 -19.51 6.85
N ALA A 251 12.65 -19.73 7.08
CA ALA A 251 13.39 -20.85 6.52
C ALA A 251 12.79 -22.20 6.98
N ALA A 252 12.45 -22.33 8.26
CA ALA A 252 11.80 -23.54 8.79
C ALA A 252 10.44 -23.82 8.12
N LYS A 253 9.59 -22.80 7.96
CA LYS A 253 8.31 -22.93 7.26
C LYS A 253 8.48 -23.30 5.78
N ALA A 254 9.49 -22.74 5.11
CA ALA A 254 9.81 -23.09 3.73
C ALA A 254 10.32 -24.54 3.63
N THR A 255 11.15 -25.00 4.57
CA THR A 255 11.59 -26.41 4.65
C THR A 255 10.41 -27.36 4.84
N ASP A 256 9.46 -27.03 5.72
CA ASP A 256 8.25 -27.83 5.91
C ASP A 256 7.38 -27.86 4.65
N CYS A 257 7.25 -26.74 3.95
CA CYS A 257 6.55 -26.67 2.67
C CYS A 257 7.21 -27.58 1.61
N ALA A 258 8.54 -27.48 1.45
CA ALA A 258 9.30 -28.33 0.53
C ALA A 258 9.10 -29.82 0.84
N ARG A 259 9.19 -30.19 2.13
CA ARG A 259 8.99 -31.56 2.62
C ARG A 259 7.59 -32.08 2.30
N LEU A 260 6.55 -31.29 2.56
CA LEU A 260 5.16 -31.67 2.28
C LEU A 260 4.88 -31.84 0.78
N ARG A 261 5.64 -31.14 -0.08
CA ARG A 261 5.55 -31.23 -1.54
C ARG A 261 6.45 -32.30 -2.15
N GLY A 262 7.27 -32.97 -1.36
CA GLY A 262 8.25 -33.94 -1.88
C GLY A 262 9.38 -33.31 -2.70
N LEU A 263 9.59 -32.00 -2.53
CA LEU A 263 10.72 -31.27 -3.13
C LEU A 263 11.97 -31.54 -2.26
N ARG A 264 13.09 -31.87 -2.91
CA ARG A 264 14.36 -32.17 -2.25
C ARG A 264 15.25 -30.94 -2.14
#